data_AF-A0A0Q7NDX9-F1
#
_entry.id   AF-A0A0Q7NDX9-F1
#
_cell.length_a   1.000
_cell.length_b   1.000
_cell.length_c   1.000
_cell.angle_alpha   90.00
_cell.angle_beta   90.00
_cell.angle_gamma   90.00
#
_symmetry.space_group_name_H-M   'P 1'
#
loop_
_entity.id
_entity.type
_entity.pdbx_description
1 polymer ?
#
loop_
_entity_poly.entity_id
_entity_poly.type
_entity_poly.pdbx_seq_one_letter_code
_entity_poly.pdbx_strand_id
1 'polypeptide(L)'
;MLSAKRLAAGAVVVTATAAAALVGGGVAQADVPVWQANCHVYNVFNTGGMANCELPTWHQVKLTCVAWPVPFVYWKYGPAQYGQNQSWASCDSLNAMVGIEVIQA
;
A
#
# COMPACT_ATOMS: atom_id res chain seq x y z
N MET A 1 -11.14 -40.16 -21.73
CA MET A 1 -9.69 -39.89 -21.63
C MET A 1 -9.49 -38.39 -21.46
N LEU A 2 -9.29 -37.92 -20.23
CA LEU A 2 -8.97 -36.52 -19.98
C LEU A 2 -7.54 -36.27 -20.46
N SER A 3 -7.41 -35.53 -21.56
CA SER A 3 -6.12 -35.24 -22.20
C SER A 3 -5.15 -34.62 -21.18
N ALA A 4 -3.93 -35.15 -21.09
CA ALA A 4 -2.87 -34.65 -20.19
C ALA A 4 -2.66 -33.13 -20.25
N LYS A 5 -2.99 -32.52 -21.40
CA LYS A 5 -3.00 -31.06 -21.59
C LYS A 5 -3.96 -30.31 -20.66
N ARG A 6 -5.13 -30.88 -20.35
CA ARG A 6 -6.11 -30.27 -19.44
C ARG A 6 -5.69 -30.37 -17.97
N LEU A 7 -5.02 -31.46 -17.60
CA LEU A 7 -4.45 -31.62 -16.26
C LEU A 7 -3.27 -30.66 -16.03
N ALA A 8 -2.39 -30.51 -17.02
CA ALA A 8 -1.29 -29.55 -16.95
C ALA A 8 -1.80 -28.10 -16.85
N ALA A 9 -2.81 -27.73 -17.65
CA ALA A 9 -3.41 -26.40 -17.59
C ALA A 9 -4.05 -26.11 -16.22
N GLY A 10 -4.77 -27.08 -15.64
CA GLY A 10 -5.36 -26.94 -14.30
C GLY A 10 -4.31 -26.77 -13.20
N ALA A 11 -3.22 -27.54 -13.26
CA ALA A 11 -2.14 -27.44 -12.28
C ALA A 11 -1.47 -26.05 -12.30
N VAL A 12 -1.25 -25.47 -13.48
CA VAL A 12 -0.67 -24.13 -13.64
C VAL A 12 -1.57 -23.04 -13.06
N VAL A 13 -2.88 -23.14 -13.28
CA VAL A 13 -3.82 -22.16 -12.72
C VAL A 13 -3.86 -22.27 -11.19
N VAL A 14 -3.92 -23.48 -10.64
CA VAL A 14 -3.96 -23.68 -9.18
C VAL A 14 -2.68 -23.18 -8.51
N THR A 15 -1.51 -23.45 -9.08
CA THR A 15 -0.24 -22.95 -8.54
C THR A 15 -0.11 -21.43 -8.64
N ALA A 16 -0.54 -20.83 -9.76
CA ALA A 16 -0.54 -19.37 -9.92
C ALA A 16 -1.50 -18.69 -8.93
N THR A 17 -2.68 -19.28 -8.71
CA THR A 17 -3.69 -18.76 -7.77
C THR A 17 -3.21 -18.90 -6.33
N ALA A 18 -2.59 -20.03 -5.98
CA ALA A 18 -2.00 -20.24 -4.66
C ALA A 18 -0.83 -19.30 -4.40
N ALA A 19 0.03 -19.06 -5.39
CA ALA A 19 1.12 -18.09 -5.30
C ALA A 19 0.59 -16.66 -5.12
N ALA A 20 -0.45 -16.27 -5.85
CA ALA A 20 -1.10 -14.96 -5.67
C ALA A 20 -1.70 -14.80 -4.27
N ALA A 21 -2.31 -15.85 -3.71
CA ALA A 21 -2.86 -15.84 -2.35
C ALA A 21 -1.75 -15.76 -1.28
N LEU A 22 -0.63 -16.45 -1.47
CA LEU A 22 0.53 -16.41 -0.56
C LEU A 22 1.22 -15.04 -0.56
N VAL A 23 1.29 -14.37 -1.72
CA VAL A 23 1.81 -13.00 -1.81
C VAL A 23 0.83 -11.98 -1.20
N GLY A 24 -0.47 -12.24 -1.26
CA GLY A 24 -1.50 -11.36 -0.68
C GLY A 24 -1.76 -11.52 0.83
N GLY A 25 -1.40 -12.65 1.43
CA GLY A 25 -1.76 -13.00 2.82
C GLY A 25 -0.83 -12.49 3.92
N GLY A 26 0.28 -11.83 3.57
CA GLY A 26 1.31 -11.41 4.52
C GLY A 26 1.07 -10.04 5.15
N VAL A 27 -0.03 -9.84 5.88
CA VAL A 27 -0.09 -8.73 6.85
C VAL A 27 0.27 -9.27 8.22
N ALA A 28 1.55 -9.21 8.56
CA ALA A 28 1.98 -9.40 9.93
C ALA A 28 1.28 -8.33 10.80
N GLN A 29 0.51 -8.76 11.79
CA GLN A 29 -0.01 -7.85 12.82
C GLN A 29 1.16 -7.37 13.66
N ALA A 30 1.84 -6.32 13.19
CA ALA A 30 2.75 -5.55 14.02
C ALA A 30 1.90 -4.78 15.05
N ASP A 31 2.40 -4.69 16.29
CA ASP A 31 1.86 -3.76 17.30
C ASP A 31 1.83 -2.36 16.69
N VAL A 32 0.63 -1.93 16.28
CA VAL A 32 0.42 -0.61 15.67
C VAL A 32 0.54 0.41 16.80
N PRO A 33 1.51 1.33 16.75
CA PRO A 33 1.62 2.39 17.74
C PRO A 33 0.29 3.15 17.88
N VAL A 34 -0.08 3.55 19.10
CA VAL A 34 -1.39 4.18 19.38
C VAL A 34 -1.64 5.40 18.49
N TRP A 35 -0.60 6.17 18.17
CA TRP A 35 -0.73 7.31 17.25
C TRP A 35 -1.15 6.85 15.84
N GLN A 36 -0.57 5.74 15.34
CA GLN A 36 -0.87 5.18 14.03
C GLN A 36 -2.27 4.56 14.01
N ALA A 37 -2.74 4.03 15.14
CA ALA A 37 -4.11 3.53 15.28
C ALA A 37 -5.17 4.64 15.16
N ASN A 38 -4.80 5.89 15.47
CA ASN A 38 -5.67 7.05 15.32
C ASN A 38 -5.56 7.72 13.93
N CYS A 39 -4.81 7.12 12.99
CA CYS A 39 -4.60 7.64 11.66
C CYS A 39 -5.25 6.76 10.59
N HIS A 40 -5.97 7.40 9.67
CA HIS A 40 -6.63 6.74 8.55
C HIS A 40 -5.93 7.10 7.23
N VAL A 41 -5.71 6.09 6.40
CA VAL A 41 -5.12 6.23 5.07
C VAL A 41 -6.20 6.17 3.99
N TYR A 42 -6.08 7.02 2.99
CA TYR A 42 -7.00 7.14 1.87
C TYR A 42 -6.23 7.00 0.56
N ASN A 43 -6.68 6.07 -0.27
CA ASN A 43 -6.19 5.90 -1.64
C ASN A 43 -6.89 6.91 -2.56
N VAL A 44 -6.10 7.68 -3.31
CA VAL A 44 -6.57 8.69 -4.27
C VAL A 44 -6.24 8.20 -5.67
N PHE A 45 -7.24 7.62 -6.34
CA PHE A 45 -7.17 7.13 -7.73
C PHE A 45 -5.95 6.24 -8.02
N ASN A 46 -5.52 5.45 -7.03
CA ASN A 46 -4.37 4.56 -7.11
C ASN A 46 -3.07 5.26 -7.59
N THR A 47 -2.97 6.56 -7.31
CA THR A 47 -1.91 7.46 -7.77
C THR A 47 -1.39 8.29 -6.61
N GLY A 48 -2.27 8.71 -5.72
CA GLY A 48 -1.93 9.45 -4.51
C GLY A 48 -2.45 8.77 -3.27
N GLY A 49 -1.92 9.22 -2.15
CA GLY A 49 -2.31 8.76 -0.84
C GLY A 49 -2.34 9.91 0.14
N MET A 50 -3.34 9.88 1.00
CA MET A 50 -3.53 10.84 2.07
C MET A 50 -3.63 10.10 3.40
N ALA A 51 -3.04 10.64 4.45
CA ALA A 51 -3.26 10.21 5.81
C ALA A 51 -3.92 11.34 6.61
N ASN A 52 -4.88 11.00 7.46
CA ASN A 52 -5.52 11.92 8.39
C ASN A 52 -5.62 11.28 9.78
N CYS A 53 -5.15 11.99 10.80
CA CYS A 53 -5.15 11.54 12.18
C CYS A 53 -6.17 12.31 13.02
N GLU A 54 -6.84 11.61 13.94
CA GLU A 54 -7.86 12.22 14.81
C GLU A 54 -7.25 13.24 15.79
N LEU A 55 -6.00 13.03 16.19
CA LEU A 55 -5.23 13.94 17.03
C LEU A 55 -4.11 14.62 16.24
N PRO A 56 -3.76 15.89 16.54
CA PRO A 56 -2.62 16.56 15.93
C PRO A 56 -1.33 15.77 16.25
N THR A 57 -0.72 15.19 15.22
CA THR A 57 0.54 14.47 15.35
C THR A 57 1.39 14.64 14.11
N TRP A 58 2.67 14.95 14.28
CA TRP A 58 3.60 15.01 13.16
C TRP A 58 3.80 13.61 12.58
N HIS A 59 3.25 13.39 11.40
CA HIS A 59 3.36 12.14 10.67
C HIS A 59 3.56 12.39 9.18
N GLN A 60 4.05 11.38 8.48
CA GLN A 60 4.21 11.37 7.04
C GLN A 60 3.35 10.25 6.46
N VAL A 61 2.75 10.52 5.31
CA VAL A 61 2.24 9.44 4.47
C VAL A 61 3.42 8.88 3.68
N LYS A 62 3.55 7.55 3.69
CA LYS A 62 4.54 6.81 2.93
C LYS A 62 3.81 6.04 1.83
N LEU A 63 4.14 6.35 0.58
CA LEU A 63 3.62 5.68 -0.60
C LEU A 63 4.69 4.76 -1.16
N THR A 64 4.30 3.54 -1.46
CA THR A 64 5.11 2.66 -2.30
C THR A 64 4.55 2.78 -3.71
N CYS A 65 5.39 3.23 -4.62
CA CYS A 65 5.06 3.50 -6.01
C CYS A 65 5.88 2.59 -6.93
N VAL A 66 5.28 2.16 -8.03
CA VAL A 66 5.94 1.40 -9.08
C VAL A 66 6.35 2.35 -10.20
N ALA A 67 7.65 2.64 -10.31
CA ALA A 67 8.25 2.85 -11.62
C ALA A 67 8.92 1.56 -12.02
N TRP A 68 8.52 1.00 -13.16
CA TRP A 68 9.26 -0.10 -13.75
C TRP A 68 10.75 0.29 -13.90
N PRO A 69 11.72 -0.53 -13.45
CA PRO A 69 11.61 -1.89 -12.92
C PRO A 69 11.70 -2.04 -11.38
N VAL A 70 11.81 -0.95 -10.60
CA VAL A 70 12.06 -1.02 -9.15
C VAL A 70 11.05 -0.15 -8.38
N PRO A 71 10.34 -0.68 -7.37
CA PRO A 71 9.51 0.13 -6.51
C PRO A 71 10.34 1.19 -5.79
N PHE A 72 9.85 2.42 -5.76
CA PHE A 72 10.41 3.49 -4.95
C PHE A 72 9.40 3.91 -3.90
N VAL A 73 9.90 4.53 -2.84
CA VAL A 73 9.08 4.99 -1.73
C VAL A 73 9.15 6.51 -1.69
N TYR A 74 7.97 7.15 -1.69
CA TYR A 74 7.85 8.57 -1.39
C TYR A 74 7.25 8.75 -0.02
N TRP A 75 7.77 9.70 0.75
CA TRP A 75 7.15 10.12 1.99
C TRP A 75 7.16 11.64 2.10
N LYS A 76 6.10 12.19 2.67
CA LYS A 76 5.97 13.63 2.83
C LYS A 76 5.17 13.98 4.08
N TYR A 77 5.65 14.98 4.81
CA TYR A 77 4.84 15.67 5.79
C TYR A 77 3.73 16.46 5.09
N GLY A 78 2.57 16.54 5.73
CA GLY A 78 1.59 17.52 5.30
C GLY A 78 1.99 18.95 5.67
N PRO A 79 1.29 19.94 5.12
CA PRO A 79 1.56 21.34 5.42
C PRO A 79 1.13 21.66 6.85
N ALA A 80 1.96 22.44 7.55
CA ALA A 80 1.71 22.85 8.92
C ALA A 80 0.38 23.63 9.09
N GLN A 81 -0.08 24.30 8.02
CA GLN A 81 -1.32 25.07 7.98
C GLN A 81 -2.57 24.22 8.22
N TYR A 82 -2.50 22.92 7.95
CA TYR A 82 -3.60 21.98 8.17
C TYR A 82 -3.50 21.28 9.52
N GLY A 83 -2.86 21.91 10.52
CA GLY A 83 -2.89 21.42 11.90
C GLY A 83 -2.11 20.13 12.15
N GLN A 84 -1.17 19.77 11.26
CA GLN A 84 -0.30 18.59 11.35
C GLN A 84 -1.05 17.25 11.31
N ASN A 85 -2.38 17.26 11.31
CA ASN A 85 -3.19 16.05 11.34
C ASN A 85 -3.41 15.44 9.96
N GLN A 86 -3.00 16.10 8.89
CA GLN A 86 -3.08 15.58 7.52
C GLN A 86 -1.72 15.54 6.86
N SER A 87 -1.50 14.54 6.00
CA SER A 87 -0.36 14.45 5.08
C SER A 87 -0.79 13.82 3.76
N TRP A 88 -0.14 14.21 2.66
CA TRP A 88 -0.43 13.66 1.32
C TRP A 88 0.81 13.60 0.45
N ALA A 89 0.83 12.60 -0.43
CA ALA A 89 1.85 12.43 -1.46
C ALA A 89 1.20 11.82 -2.71
N SER A 90 1.96 11.79 -3.82
CA SER A 90 1.55 11.16 -5.06
C SER A 90 2.71 10.49 -5.76
N CYS A 91 2.42 9.38 -6.44
CA CYS A 91 3.26 8.77 -7.45
C CYS A 91 3.15 9.56 -8.76
N ASP A 92 4.13 9.41 -9.65
CA ASP A 92 4.22 10.17 -10.90
C ASP A 92 3.20 9.75 -11.97
N SER A 93 2.59 8.58 -11.84
CA SER A 93 1.71 8.01 -12.86
C SER A 93 0.48 7.32 -12.29
N LEU A 94 -0.58 7.27 -13.11
CA LEU A 94 -1.84 6.64 -12.78
C LEU A 94 -1.64 5.14 -12.49
N ASN A 95 -2.27 4.61 -11.44
CA ASN A 95 -2.15 3.21 -11.00
C ASN A 95 -0.73 2.78 -10.57
N ALA A 96 0.19 3.72 -10.37
CA ALA A 96 1.52 3.38 -9.89
C ALA A 96 1.57 3.12 -8.38
N MET A 97 0.56 3.53 -7.61
CA MET A 97 0.58 3.30 -6.17
C MET A 97 0.24 1.84 -5.85
N VAL A 98 1.11 1.18 -5.09
CA VAL A 98 0.95 -0.22 -4.67
C VAL A 98 0.87 -0.38 -3.15
N GLY A 99 1.22 0.66 -2.39
CA GLY A 99 1.11 0.65 -0.93
C GLY A 99 0.96 2.06 -0.37
N ILE A 100 0.23 2.15 0.73
CA ILE A 100 0.06 3.38 1.51
C ILE A 100 0.17 3.06 3.00
N GLU A 101 1.02 3.82 3.69
CA GLU A 101 1.32 3.65 5.10
C GLU A 101 1.44 5.02 5.77
N VAL A 102 1.30 5.05 7.09
CA VAL A 102 1.62 6.22 7.91
C VAL A 102 2.89 5.93 8.70
N ILE A 103 3.83 6.87 8.70
CA ILE A 103 5.10 6.78 9.44
C ILE A 103 5.33 8.04 10.27
N GLN A 104 6.18 7.94 11.28
CA GLN A 104 6.81 9.09 11.95
C GLN A 104 8.32 8.99 11.75
N ALA A 105 8.99 10.15 11.59
CA ALA A 105 10.44 10.21 11.50
C ALA A 105 11.10 10.32 12.87
#